data_AF-A0A1Q6PWS8-F1
#
_entry.id   AF-A0A1Q6PWS8-F1
#
_cell.length_a   1.000
_cell.length_b   1.000
_cell.length_c   1.000
_cell.angle_alpha   90.00
_cell.angle_beta   90.00
_cell.angle_gamma   90.00
#
_symmetry.space_group_name_H-M   'P 1'
#
loop_
_entity.id
_entity.type
_entity.pdbx_description
1 polymer ?
#
loop_
_entity_poly.entity_id
_entity_poly.type
_entity_poly.pdbx_seq_one_letter_code
_entity_poly.pdbx_strand_id
1 'polypeptide(L)'
;MAYKRTKWQDHVVERPRTYTKVTNGDGSETYTPAPGEVLQQGTPQSALNFNNLEEGLLHLSVAFDMLQSITQAQIREKDERIAALEEKAAALAAESSLEGGGA
;
A
#
# COMPACT_ATOMS: atom_id res chain seq x y z
N MET A 1 -10.51 -0.01 -12.18
CA MET A 1 -10.17 -1.44 -12.28
C MET A 1 -9.40 -1.80 -11.02
N ALA A 2 -9.75 -2.89 -10.33
CA ALA A 2 -8.98 -3.35 -9.17
C ALA A 2 -7.58 -3.78 -9.62
N TYR A 3 -6.56 -3.45 -8.83
CA TYR A 3 -5.19 -3.85 -9.14
C TYR A 3 -5.06 -5.38 -9.13
N LYS A 4 -4.48 -5.94 -10.20
CA LYS A 4 -4.24 -7.38 -10.30
C LYS A 4 -2.87 -7.71 -9.74
N ARG A 5 -2.86 -8.51 -8.67
CA ARG A 5 -1.63 -8.86 -7.98
C ARG A 5 -0.72 -9.77 -8.79
N THR A 6 0.58 -9.54 -8.68
CA THR A 6 1.59 -10.39 -9.31
C THR A 6 2.02 -11.46 -8.31
N LYS A 7 1.97 -12.73 -8.73
CA LYS A 7 2.52 -13.83 -7.93
C LYS A 7 4.02 -13.93 -8.19
N TRP A 8 4.82 -13.28 -7.36
CA TRP A 8 6.28 -13.33 -7.46
C TRP A 8 6.79 -14.70 -6.99
N GLN A 9 7.69 -15.28 -7.77
CA GLN A 9 8.21 -16.63 -7.56
C GLN A 9 9.72 -16.63 -7.78
N ASP A 10 10.47 -17.29 -6.89
CA ASP A 10 11.92 -17.44 -7.10
C ASP A 10 12.16 -18.53 -8.15
N HIS A 11 13.28 -18.41 -8.86
CA HIS A 11 13.69 -19.43 -9.81
C HIS A 11 14.32 -20.60 -9.07
N VAL A 12 13.76 -21.80 -9.25
CA VAL A 12 14.26 -23.03 -8.62
C VAL A 12 14.67 -24.01 -9.70
N VAL A 13 15.88 -24.53 -9.55
CA VAL A 13 16.50 -25.50 -10.45
C VAL A 13 17.03 -26.68 -9.64
N GLU A 14 17.20 -27.82 -10.29
CA GLU A 14 17.66 -29.06 -9.66
C GLU A 14 19.00 -28.90 -8.94
N ARG A 15 19.97 -28.24 -9.58
CA ARG A 15 21.37 -28.11 -9.13
C ARG A 15 21.81 -26.64 -9.13
N PRO A 16 21.36 -25.83 -8.15
CA PRO A 16 21.68 -24.41 -8.12
C PRO A 16 23.19 -24.18 -8.03
N ARG A 17 23.67 -23.12 -8.70
CA ARG A 17 25.09 -22.71 -8.72
C ARG A 17 26.06 -23.80 -9.18
N THR A 18 25.60 -24.70 -10.05
CA THR A 18 26.45 -25.73 -10.67
C THR A 18 26.86 -25.29 -12.07
N TYR A 19 28.10 -25.61 -12.44
CA TYR A 19 28.71 -25.20 -13.72
C TYR A 19 29.52 -26.34 -14.32
N THR A 20 29.53 -26.44 -15.66
CA THR A 20 30.53 -27.22 -16.39
C THR A 20 31.76 -26.35 -16.64
N LYS A 21 32.94 -26.92 -16.40
CA LYS A 21 34.22 -26.24 -16.59
C LYS A 21 34.90 -26.74 -17.86
N VAL A 22 35.40 -25.82 -18.68
CA VAL A 22 36.29 -26.10 -19.82
C VAL A 22 37.56 -25.29 -19.64
N THR A 23 38.72 -25.95 -19.71
CA THR A 23 40.02 -25.28 -19.75
C THR A 23 40.37 -24.98 -21.20
N ASN A 24 40.66 -23.72 -21.50
CA ASN A 24 40.94 -23.23 -22.84
C ASN A 24 42.44 -23.36 -23.16
N GLY A 25 42.79 -23.35 -24.45
CA GLY A 25 44.18 -23.46 -24.89
C GLY A 25 45.08 -22.29 -24.50
N ASP A 26 44.50 -21.15 -24.12
CA ASP A 26 45.19 -19.96 -23.63
C ASP A 26 45.38 -19.95 -22.10
N GLY A 27 45.00 -21.03 -21.41
CA GLY A 27 45.07 -21.16 -19.96
C GLY A 27 43.92 -20.53 -19.19
N SER A 28 42.94 -19.94 -19.86
CA SER A 28 41.69 -19.48 -19.22
C SER A 28 40.73 -20.64 -18.92
N GLU A 29 39.78 -20.42 -18.02
CA GLU A 29 38.71 -21.39 -17.71
C GLU A 29 37.35 -20.78 -18.00
N THR A 30 36.52 -21.50 -18.76
CA THR A 30 35.13 -21.13 -19.03
C THR A 30 34.20 -21.97 -18.15
N TYR A 31 33.29 -21.29 -17.47
CA TYR A 31 32.26 -21.90 -16.63
C TYR A 31 30.88 -21.66 -17.26
N THR A 32 30.24 -22.72 -17.73
CA THR A 32 28.88 -22.66 -18.28
C THR A 32 27.90 -23.14 -17.24
N PRO A 33 26.84 -22.37 -16.88
CA PRO A 33 25.83 -22.84 -15.94
C PRO A 33 25.25 -24.19 -16.36
N ALA A 34 25.22 -25.14 -15.44
CA ALA A 34 24.65 -26.48 -15.62
C ALA A 34 23.64 -26.76 -14.50
N PRO A 35 22.54 -25.98 -14.42
CA PRO A 35 21.60 -26.03 -13.31
C PRO A 35 20.71 -27.30 -13.29
N GLY A 36 20.78 -28.14 -14.33
CA GLY A 36 19.86 -29.27 -14.50
C GLY A 36 18.47 -28.82 -14.94
N GLU A 37 17.44 -29.54 -14.49
CA GLU A 37 16.05 -29.20 -14.81
C GLU A 37 15.56 -27.96 -14.03
N VAL A 38 14.70 -27.16 -14.68
CA VAL A 38 14.00 -26.06 -14.02
C VAL A 38 12.76 -26.61 -13.32
N LEU A 39 12.79 -26.63 -11.99
CA LEU A 39 11.68 -27.10 -11.16
C LEU A 39 10.60 -26.02 -10.99
N GLN A 40 11.00 -24.74 -10.95
CA GLN A 40 10.10 -23.60 -10.88
C GLN A 40 10.67 -22.42 -11.68
N GLN A 41 9.88 -21.94 -12.65
CA GLN A 41 10.23 -20.72 -13.34
C GLN A 41 10.04 -19.52 -12.42
N GLY A 42 11.11 -18.74 -12.24
CA GLY A 42 11.07 -17.53 -11.43
C GLY A 42 10.51 -16.34 -12.18
N THR A 43 10.07 -15.34 -11.43
CA THR A 43 9.81 -13.98 -11.90
C THR A 43 11.12 -13.17 -11.90
N PRO A 44 11.19 -12.04 -12.61
CA PRO A 44 12.42 -11.24 -12.70
C PRO A 44 12.97 -10.73 -11.35
N GLN A 45 12.09 -10.61 -10.35
CA GLN A 45 12.42 -10.10 -9.03
C GLN A 45 12.24 -11.15 -7.94
N SER A 46 12.92 -10.93 -6.81
CA SER A 46 12.85 -11.77 -5.61
C SER A 46 11.41 -11.90 -5.11
N ALA A 47 10.96 -13.14 -4.97
CA ALA A 47 9.61 -13.45 -4.50
C ALA A 47 9.36 -12.90 -3.10
N LEU A 48 10.27 -13.16 -2.17
CA LEU A 48 10.12 -12.74 -0.78
C LEU A 48 9.92 -11.23 -0.67
N ASN A 49 10.81 -10.45 -1.28
CA ASN A 49 10.80 -9.00 -1.13
C ASN A 49 9.60 -8.36 -1.85
N PHE A 50 9.29 -8.82 -3.06
CA PHE A 50 8.22 -8.21 -3.86
C PHE A 50 6.82 -8.62 -3.40
N ASN A 51 6.63 -9.87 -2.97
CA ASN A 51 5.35 -10.26 -2.35
C ASN A 51 5.10 -9.45 -1.07
N ASN A 52 6.10 -9.25 -0.22
CA ASN A 52 5.98 -8.44 0.99
C ASN A 52 5.69 -6.97 0.69
N LEU A 53 6.36 -6.39 -0.31
CA LEU A 53 6.11 -5.01 -0.74
C LEU A 53 4.69 -4.84 -1.27
N GLU A 54 4.24 -5.74 -2.14
CA GLU A 54 2.92 -5.65 -2.76
C GLU A 54 1.79 -5.85 -1.75
N GLU A 55 1.96 -6.75 -0.77
CA GLU A 55 1.05 -6.88 0.39
C GLU A 55 1.02 -5.59 1.22
N GLY A 56 2.19 -5.03 1.52
CA GLY A 56 2.29 -3.80 2.32
C GLY A 56 1.56 -2.63 1.65
N LEU A 57 1.72 -2.48 0.33
CA LEU A 57 1.01 -1.45 -0.44
C LEU A 57 -0.50 -1.66 -0.44
N LEU A 58 -0.96 -2.91 -0.58
CA LEU A 58 -2.38 -3.23 -0.49
C LEU A 58 -2.95 -2.84 0.89
N HIS A 59 -2.28 -3.23 1.96
CA HIS A 59 -2.70 -2.88 3.32
C HIS A 59 -2.78 -1.37 3.55
N LEU A 60 -1.79 -0.61 3.04
CA LEU A 60 -1.81 0.84 3.11
C LEU A 60 -2.97 1.46 2.33
N SER A 61 -3.25 0.97 1.11
CA SER A 61 -4.39 1.43 0.32
C SER A 61 -5.71 1.21 1.06
N VAL A 62 -5.92 0.01 1.61
CA VAL A 62 -7.14 -0.33 2.35
C VAL A 62 -7.28 0.54 3.60
N ALA A 63 -6.19 0.71 4.37
CA ALA A 63 -6.20 1.56 5.55
C ALA A 63 -6.51 3.02 5.22
N PHE A 64 -5.98 3.53 4.10
CA PHE A 64 -6.25 4.87 3.62
C PHE A 64 -7.72 5.05 3.22
N ASP A 65 -8.29 4.11 2.47
CA ASP A 65 -9.70 4.13 2.06
C ASP A 65 -10.64 4.11 3.28
N MET A 66 -10.31 3.29 4.28
CA MET A 66 -11.03 3.26 5.55
C MET A 66 -10.93 4.59 6.30
N LEU A 67 -9.73 5.15 6.41
CA LEU A 67 -9.50 6.43 7.07
C LEU A 67 -10.26 7.57 6.39
N GLN A 68 -10.24 7.62 5.05
CA GLN A 68 -11.01 8.60 4.29
C GLN A 68 -12.50 8.45 4.56
N SER A 69 -13.03 7.23 4.52
CA SER A 69 -14.45 6.96 4.79
C SER A 69 -14.88 7.43 6.18
N ILE A 70 -14.08 7.11 7.20
CA ILE A 70 -14.33 7.53 8.60
C ILE A 70 -14.25 9.05 8.73
N THR A 71 -13.22 9.66 8.14
CA THR A 71 -13.01 11.11 8.22
C THR A 71 -14.17 11.87 7.57
N GLN A 72 -14.66 11.41 6.41
CA GLN A 72 -15.80 12.02 5.73
C GLN A 72 -17.09 11.92 6.55
N ALA A 73 -17.31 10.80 7.25
CA ALA A 73 -18.46 10.67 8.16
C ALA A 73 -18.37 11.66 9.33
N GLN A 74 -17.18 11.78 9.94
CA GLN A 74 -16.94 12.73 11.03
C GLN A 74 -17.06 14.19 10.60
N ILE A 75 -16.66 14.53 9.38
CA ILE A 75 -16.80 15.88 8.83
C ILE A 75 -18.30 16.23 8.74
N ARG A 76 -19.12 15.36 8.16
CA ARG A 76 -20.57 15.59 8.03
C ARG A 76 -21.24 15.81 9.40
N GLU A 77 -20.93 14.96 10.38
CA GLU A 77 -21.46 15.11 11.74
C GLU A 77 -21.04 16.45 12.37
N LYS A 78 -19.78 16.86 12.17
CA LYS A 78 -19.28 18.14 12.68
C LYS A 78 -19.95 19.32 12.00
N ASP A 79 -20.16 19.27 10.68
CA ASP A 79 -20.82 20.34 9.93
C ASP A 79 -22.26 20.54 10.43
N GLU A 80 -23.01 19.44 10.65
CA GLU A 80 -24.36 19.50 11.24
C GLU A 80 -24.34 20.09 12.66
N ARG A 81 -23.38 19.68 13.48
CA ARG A 81 -23.23 20.20 14.84
C ARG A 81 -22.86 21.68 14.86
N ILE A 82 -22.01 22.13 13.95
CA ILE A 82 -21.62 23.55 13.82
C ILE A 82 -22.85 24.37 13.44
N ALA A 83 -23.60 23.96 12.41
CA ALA A 83 -24.82 24.66 12.00
C ALA A 83 -25.82 24.81 13.15
N ALA A 84 -26.04 23.75 13.93
CA ALA A 84 -26.93 23.78 15.10
C ALA A 84 -26.41 24.71 16.22
N LEU A 85 -25.09 24.81 16.40
CA LEU A 85 -24.49 25.72 17.39
C LEU A 85 -24.56 27.19 16.92
N GLU A 86 -24.35 27.44 15.63
CA GLU A 86 -24.49 28.77 15.04
C GLU A 86 -25.93 29.30 15.18
N GLU A 87 -26.94 28.45 14.94
CA GLU A 87 -28.34 28.81 15.14
C GLU A 87 -28.65 29.16 16.61
N LYS A 88 -28.18 28.32 17.55
CA LYS A 88 -28.34 28.60 18.99
C LYS A 88 -27.64 29.87 19.43
N ALA A 89 -26.44 30.13 18.90
CA ALA A 89 -25.69 31.34 19.19
C ALA A 89 -26.43 32.59 18.67
N ALA A 90 -27.00 32.52 17.47
CA ALA A 90 -27.81 33.60 16.90
C ALA A 90 -29.07 33.88 17.73
N ALA A 91 -29.77 32.82 18.19
CA ALA A 91 -30.96 32.96 19.03
C ALA A 91 -30.64 33.67 20.37
N LEU A 92 -29.55 33.26 21.04
CA LEU A 92 -29.12 33.85 22.30
C LEU A 92 -28.64 35.31 22.14
N ALA A 93 -28.00 35.63 21.01
CA ALA A 93 -27.63 37.01 20.68
C ALA A 93 -28.88 37.90 20.46
N ALA A 94 -29.94 37.36 19.85
CA ALA A 94 -31.20 38.07 19.68
C ALA A 94 -31.93 38.32 21.02
N GLU A 95 -31.94 37.33 21.91
CA GLU A 95 -32.56 37.43 23.25
C GLU A 95 -31.87 38.48 24.13
N SER A 96 -30.54 38.48 24.19
CA SER A 96 -29.77 39.50 24.95
C SER A 96 -29.93 40.93 24.40
N SER A 97 -30.18 41.07 23.09
CA SER A 97 -30.45 42.37 22.46
C SER A 97 -31.82 42.93 22.85
N LEU A 98 -32.78 42.08 23.25
CA LEU A 98 -34.10 42.49 23.74
C LEU A 98 -34.06 42.94 25.20
N GLU A 99 -33.22 42.33 26.03
CA GLU A 99 -33.08 42.68 27.46
C GLU A 99 -32.30 44.00 27.69
N GLY A 100 -31.37 44.36 26.79
CA GLY A 100 -30.57 45.59 26.91
C GLY A 100 -31.26 46.89 26.48
N GLY A 101 -32.44 46.83 25.85
CA GLY A 101 -33.17 47.99 25.31
C GLY A 101 -34.10 48.70 26.30
N GLY A 102 -34.15 48.24 27.56
CA GLY A 102 -35.01 48.79 28.62
C GLY A 102 -34.23 49.50 29.71
N ALA A 103 -33.59 50.64 29.40
CA ALA A 103 -33.09 51.60 30.38
C ALA A 103 -33.18 53.02 29.83
#